data_AF-A0A138AUB9-F1
#
_entry.id   AF-A0A138AUB9-F1
#
_cell.length_a   1.000
_cell.length_b   1.000
_cell.length_c   1.000
_cell.angle_alpha   90.00
_cell.angle_beta   90.00
_cell.angle_gamma   90.00
#
_symmetry.space_group_name_H-M   'P 1'
#
loop_
_entity.id
_entity.type
_entity.pdbx_description
1 polymer ?
#
loop_
_entity_poly.entity_id
_entity_poly.type
_entity_poly.pdbx_seq_one_letter_code
_entity_poly.pdbx_strand_id
1 'polypeptide(L)'
;MDPITTYRNLDGSVERWWSARTLTHRQVTIETTIKTLNNSAGEISAADVELLVTDQKSPRRIGIPVAVLDSVIAALTTARDDARTVMSTDAGTE
;
A
#
# COMPACT_ATOMS: atom_id res chain seq x y z
N MET A 1 14.56 -12.70 5.29
CA MET A 1 13.63 -11.72 5.88
C MET A 1 12.52 -12.53 6.49
N ASP A 2 12.14 -12.25 7.73
CA ASP A 2 11.07 -12.97 8.44
C ASP A 2 9.76 -12.17 8.34
N PRO A 3 8.59 -12.84 8.38
CA PRO A 3 7.32 -12.13 8.37
C PRO A 3 7.14 -11.37 9.69
N ILE A 4 6.62 -10.15 9.62
CA ILE A 4 6.29 -9.35 10.81
C ILE A 4 5.10 -9.95 11.56
N THR A 5 4.18 -10.58 10.84
CA THR A 5 3.00 -11.23 11.39
C THR A 5 2.64 -12.45 10.56
N THR A 6 2.18 -13.51 11.23
CA THR A 6 1.65 -14.71 10.58
C THR A 6 0.29 -15.05 11.18
N TYR A 7 -0.71 -15.25 10.34
CA TYR A 7 -2.04 -15.72 10.73
C TYR A 7 -2.32 -17.07 10.09
N ARG A 8 -2.97 -17.96 10.85
CA ARG A 8 -3.46 -19.24 10.35
C ARG A 8 -4.97 -19.18 10.31
N ASN A 9 -5.52 -19.37 9.13
CA ASN A 9 -6.96 -19.33 8.90
C ASN A 9 -7.59 -20.69 9.20
N LEU A 10 -8.91 -20.69 9.46
CA LEU A 10 -9.67 -21.91 9.77
C LEU A 10 -9.73 -22.89 8.59
N ASP A 11 -9.60 -22.40 7.36
CA ASP A 11 -9.55 -23.20 6.13
C ASP A 11 -8.18 -23.86 5.88
N GLY A 12 -7.24 -23.71 6.81
CA GLY A 12 -5.88 -24.24 6.71
C GLY A 12 -4.92 -23.36 5.92
N SER A 13 -5.38 -22.25 5.34
CA SER A 13 -4.49 -21.29 4.69
C SER A 13 -3.67 -20.50 5.72
N VAL A 14 -2.50 -20.02 5.28
CA VAL A 14 -1.58 -19.25 6.12
C VAL A 14 -1.30 -17.92 5.46
N GLU A 15 -1.67 -16.84 6.15
CA GLU A 15 -1.32 -15.48 5.77
C GLU A 15 0.00 -15.07 6.44
N ARG A 16 0.88 -14.46 5.67
CA ARG A 16 2.11 -13.86 6.18
C ARG A 16 2.21 -12.43 5.70
N TRP A 17 2.53 -11.55 6.63
CA TRP A 17 2.74 -10.13 6.39
C TRP A 17 4.22 -9.83 6.47
N TRP A 18 4.72 -9.12 5.47
CA TRP A 18 6.14 -8.77 5.33
C TRP A 18 6.24 -7.25 5.31
N SER A 19 7.08 -6.68 6.18
CA SER A 19 7.45 -5.28 6.02
C SER A 19 8.25 -5.14 4.73
N ALA A 20 7.91 -4.19 3.87
CA ALA A 20 8.63 -3.98 2.62
C ALA A 20 9.50 -2.73 2.69
N ARG A 21 8.91 -1.57 2.99
CA ARG A 21 9.60 -0.27 3.04
C ARG A 21 8.89 0.71 3.97
N THR A 22 9.68 1.60 4.57
CA THR A 22 9.21 2.75 5.34
C THR A 22 9.88 4.00 4.79
N LEU A 23 9.11 5.04 4.54
CA LEU A 23 9.60 6.34 4.08
C LEU A 23 8.94 7.44 4.90
N THR A 24 9.74 8.38 5.42
CA THR A 24 9.22 9.54 6.14
C THR A 24 9.60 10.82 5.40
N HIS A 25 8.62 11.67 5.16
CA HIS A 25 8.81 12.98 4.54
C HIS A 25 7.89 14.02 5.19
N ARG A 26 8.45 15.16 5.62
CA ARG A 26 7.69 16.27 6.25
C ARG A 26 6.70 15.79 7.32
N GLN A 27 7.19 14.98 8.27
CA GLN A 27 6.40 14.39 9.37
C GLN A 27 5.30 13.39 8.96
N VAL A 28 5.17 13.08 7.67
CA VAL A 28 4.30 12.00 7.17
C VAL A 28 5.15 10.75 6.95
N THR A 29 4.77 9.65 7.57
CA THR A 29 5.36 8.33 7.34
C THR A 29 4.45 7.52 6.44
N ILE A 30 5.04 6.89 5.42
CA ILE A 30 4.41 5.93 4.53
C ILE A 30 5.11 4.59 4.75
N GLU A 31 4.35 3.59 5.17
CA GLU A 31 4.83 2.21 5.32
C GLU A 31 4.12 1.32 4.31
N THR A 32 4.86 0.39 3.75
CA THR A 32 4.33 -0.62 2.83
C THR A 32 4.55 -1.99 3.43
N THR A 33 3.48 -2.77 3.54
CA THR A 33 3.55 -4.18 3.90
C THR A 33 2.94 -5.02 2.78
N ILE A 34 3.42 -6.26 2.64
CA ILE A 34 2.95 -7.21 1.63
C ILE A 34 2.33 -8.39 2.35
N LYS A 35 1.13 -8.78 1.94
CA LYS A 35 0.47 -10.01 2.38
C LYS A 35 0.68 -11.11 1.35
N THR A 36 1.26 -12.22 1.79
CA THR A 36 1.27 -13.48 1.01
C THR A 36 0.28 -14.47 1.60
N LEU A 37 -0.47 -15.16 0.75
CA LEU A 37 -1.36 -16.25 1.12
C LEU A 37 -0.74 -17.57 0.67
N ASN A 38 -0.60 -18.51 1.59
CA ASN A 38 -0.31 -19.90 1.29
C ASN A 38 -1.62 -20.71 1.45
N ASN A 39 -2.14 -21.26 0.36
CA ASN A 39 -3.40 -22.01 0.40
C ASN A 39 -3.21 -23.43 0.97
N SER A 40 -4.30 -24.16 1.16
CA SER A 40 -4.26 -25.53 1.69
C SER A 40 -3.54 -26.53 0.77
N ALA A 41 -3.35 -26.20 -0.51
CA ALA A 41 -2.56 -26.96 -1.47
C ALA A 41 -1.05 -26.65 -1.43
N GLY A 42 -0.62 -25.68 -0.61
CA GLY A 42 0.78 -25.27 -0.48
C GLY A 42 1.23 -24.20 -1.46
N GLU A 43 0.34 -23.67 -2.30
CA GLU A 43 0.65 -22.63 -3.27
C GLU A 43 0.74 -21.27 -2.59
N ILE A 44 1.81 -20.53 -2.89
CA ILE A 44 2.08 -19.20 -2.32
C ILE A 44 1.79 -18.14 -3.38
N SER A 45 0.99 -17.14 -3.01
CA SER A 45 0.72 -15.97 -3.84
C SER A 45 0.86 -14.69 -3.03
N ALA A 46 1.28 -13.60 -3.67
CA ALA A 46 1.11 -12.26 -3.11
C ALA A 46 -0.37 -11.87 -3.30
N ALA A 47 -1.07 -11.61 -2.21
CA ALA A 47 -2.50 -11.34 -2.21
C ALA A 47 -2.76 -9.83 -2.21
N ASP A 48 -2.15 -9.12 -1.26
CA ASP A 48 -2.38 -7.69 -1.04
C ASP A 48 -1.08 -6.94 -0.74
N VAL A 49 -1.11 -5.65 -1.04
CA VAL A 49 -0.19 -4.64 -0.50
C VAL A 49 -0.99 -3.74 0.43
N GLU A 50 -0.51 -3.48 1.63
CA GLU A 50 -1.10 -2.46 2.51
C GLU A 50 -0.17 -1.24 2.57
N LEU A 51 -0.77 -0.06 2.41
CA LEU A 51 -0.15 1.22 2.62
C LEU A 51 -0.67 1.82 3.92
N LEU A 52 0.22 2.07 4.88
CA LEU A 52 -0.06 2.90 6.04
C LEU A 52 0.50 4.30 5.78
N VAL A 53 -0.36 5.32 5.78
CA VAL A 53 0.04 6.72 5.72
C VAL A 53 -0.36 7.39 7.03
N THR A 54 0.59 7.99 7.73
CA THR A 54 0.34 8.57 9.06
C THR A 54 1.17 9.81 9.32
N ASP A 55 0.55 10.82 9.94
CA ASP A 55 1.20 11.99 10.55
C ASP A 55 1.41 11.82 12.07
N GLN A 56 1.35 10.56 12.54
CA GLN A 56 1.34 10.12 13.95
C GLN A 56 0.05 10.43 14.73
N LYS A 57 -0.88 11.21 14.18
CA LYS A 57 -2.16 11.54 14.83
C LYS A 57 -3.34 10.83 14.19
N SER A 58 -3.31 10.69 12.87
CA SER A 58 -4.41 10.18 12.06
C SER A 58 -3.90 9.13 11.06
N PRO A 59 -3.60 7.89 11.51
CA PRO A 59 -3.14 6.83 10.63
C PRO A 59 -4.26 6.39 9.69
N ARG A 60 -3.94 6.23 8.40
CA ARG A 60 -4.81 5.66 7.37
C ARG A 60 -4.16 4.43 6.79
N ARG A 61 -4.90 3.31 6.78
CA ARG A 61 -4.48 2.07 6.12
C ARG A 61 -5.32 1.85 4.87
N ILE A 62 -4.65 1.45 3.80
CA ILE A 62 -5.27 1.15 2.50
C ILE A 62 -4.74 -0.21 2.05
N GLY A 63 -5.62 -1.21 2.00
CA GLY A 63 -5.33 -2.50 1.39
C GLY A 63 -5.59 -2.45 -0.11
N ILE A 64 -4.63 -2.90 -0.90
CA ILE A 64 -4.68 -2.92 -2.37
C ILE A 64 -4.41 -4.35 -2.82
N PRO A 65 -5.38 -5.04 -3.45
CA PRO A 65 -5.11 -6.34 -4.05
C PRO A 65 -4.02 -6.24 -5.10
N VAL A 66 -3.06 -7.17 -5.08
CA VAL A 66 -1.94 -7.19 -6.03
C VAL A 66 -2.44 -7.22 -7.47
N ALA A 67 -3.58 -7.90 -7.72
CA ALA A 67 -4.21 -7.98 -9.03
C ALA A 67 -4.62 -6.64 -9.65
N VAL A 68 -4.79 -5.57 -8.84
CA VAL A 68 -5.14 -4.23 -9.32
C VAL A 68 -4.09 -3.17 -9.02
N LEU A 69 -2.93 -3.58 -8.48
CA LEU A 69 -1.89 -2.66 -8.01
C LEU A 69 -1.39 -1.74 -9.12
N ASP A 70 -1.15 -2.26 -10.32
CA ASP A 70 -0.67 -1.48 -11.47
C ASP A 70 -1.68 -0.40 -11.89
N SER A 71 -2.98 -0.73 -11.87
CA SER A 71 -4.06 0.21 -12.14
C SER A 71 -4.12 1.34 -11.11
N VAL A 72 -3.91 1.01 -9.82
CA VAL A 72 -3.84 2.02 -8.75
C VAL A 72 -2.62 2.94 -8.93
N ILE A 73 -1.46 2.39 -9.28
CA ILE A 73 -0.25 3.18 -9.56
C ILE A 73 -0.48 4.14 -10.74
N ALA A 74 -1.13 3.68 -11.81
CA ALA A 74 -1.47 4.50 -12.95
C ALA A 74 -2.43 5.65 -12.57
N ALA A 75 -3.45 5.37 -11.77
CA ALA A 75 -4.40 6.37 -11.28
C ALA A 75 -3.71 7.43 -10.41
N LEU A 76 -2.83 7.02 -9.49
CA LEU A 76 -2.06 7.95 -8.64
C LEU A 76 -1.07 8.81 -9.44
N THR A 77 -0.48 8.25 -10.49
CA THR A 77 0.40 9.02 -11.39
C THR A 77 -0.39 10.10 -12.13
N THR A 78 -1.56 9.75 -12.65
CA THR A 78 -2.47 10.71 -13.30
C THR A 78 -2.90 11.81 -12.33
N ALA A 79 -3.34 11.45 -11.12
CA ALA A 79 -3.75 12.42 -10.10
C ALA A 79 -2.63 13.39 -9.70
N ARG A 80 -1.37 12.94 -9.68
CA ARG A 80 -0.21 13.82 -9.44
C ARG A 80 -0.06 14.86 -10.54
N ASP A 81 -0.25 14.47 -11.80
CA ASP A 81 -0.10 15.36 -12.94
C ASP A 81 -1.29 16.34 -13.04
N ASP A 82 -2.50 15.89 -12.68
CA ASP A 82 -3.68 16.77 -12.52
C ASP A 82 -3.45 17.82 -11.43
N ALA A 83 -2.93 17.41 -10.26
CA ALA A 83 -2.64 18.34 -9.16
C ALA A 83 -1.64 19.43 -9.59
N ARG A 84 -0.62 19.09 -10.40
CA ARG A 84 0.32 20.07 -10.96
C ARG A 84 -0.37 21.08 -11.87
N THR A 85 -1.30 20.62 -12.69
CA THR A 85 -2.08 21.47 -13.60
C THR A 85 -2.94 22.46 -12.84
N VAL A 86 -3.65 22.00 -11.80
CA VAL A 86 -4.46 22.89 -10.93
C VAL A 86 -3.59 23.95 -10.29
N MET A 87 -2.48 23.56 -9.65
CA MET A 87 -1.56 24.50 -9.00
C MET A 87 -0.97 25.53 -9.99
N SER A 88 -0.70 25.13 -11.23
CA SER A 88 -0.21 26.07 -12.26
C SER A 88 -1.28 27.04 -12.77
N THR A 89 -2.55 26.63 -12.72
CA THR A 89 -3.68 27.46 -13.16
C THR A 89 -3.97 28.56 -12.13
N ASP A 90 -3.97 28.21 -10.84
CA ASP A 90 -4.18 29.17 -9.75
C ASP A 90 -3.05 30.22 -9.65
N ALA A 91 -1.81 29.83 -9.98
CA ALA A 91 -0.65 30.73 -10.00
C ALA A 91 -0.64 31.72 -11.19
N GLY A 92 -1.51 31.56 -12.19
CA GLY A 92 -1.63 32.42 -13.37
C GLY A 92 -2.75 33.46 -13.30
N THR A 93 -3.42 33.58 -12.14
CA THR A 93 -4.57 34.47 -11.91
C THR A 93 -4.26 35.71 -11.05
N GLU A 94 -2.99 36.07 -10.86
CA GLU A 94 -2.57 37.36 -10.27
C GLU A 94 -1.95 38.31 -11.30
#